data_AF-K1RBW7-F1
#
_entry.id   AF-K1RBW7-F1
#
_cell.length_a   1.000
_cell.length_b   1.000
_cell.length_c   1.000
_cell.angle_alpha   90.00
_cell.angle_beta   90.00
_cell.angle_gamma   90.00
#
_symmetry.space_group_name_H-M   'P 1'
#
loop_
_entity.id
_entity.type
_entity.pdbx_description
1 polymer ?
#
loop_
_entity_poly.entity_id
_entity_poly.type
_entity_poly.pdbx_seq_one_letter_code
_entity_poly.pdbx_strand_id
1 'polypeptide(L)'
;MLPTKRKSTRKGVDEDSAVPFKKCVVRPSGEGESQDDLPLSQDSVASLDRDLLSIDCLKLLAEKGFADVAKVLQEEGVTNELIDRVTESQLKDLEIKPLGKRLEAIKCIQKITEGLYGYKILNDPIHGHIEIHPLCVRIVDTPQFQRLRSIKQLGGVYFVYPGAAHNRFEHSLGVCYLAGQLTSTLRKRQPDLEISNTDVLCVQIAGLCHDLGHGPLSHMFDKKFLPVARPKDKIKHEDLSVKMFDHLVSSNNLLGEFEKYGLTEQDRTFIKEQIAGPRKHIQKKIVDGK
;
A
#
# COMPACT_ATOMS: atom_id res chain seq x y z
N MET A 1 27.51 16.24 -28.67
CA MET A 1 27.70 14.82 -28.32
C MET A 1 26.35 14.24 -27.92
N LEU A 2 25.78 13.38 -28.76
CA LEU A 2 24.49 12.71 -28.55
C LEU A 2 24.68 11.45 -27.70
N PRO A 3 23.69 11.04 -26.88
CA PRO A 3 23.76 9.80 -26.11
C PRO A 3 23.50 8.57 -27.01
N THR A 4 24.29 7.53 -26.77
CA THR A 4 24.30 6.27 -27.52
C THR A 4 23.07 5.40 -27.21
N LYS A 5 22.39 4.96 -28.28
CA LYS A 5 21.29 3.97 -28.23
C LYS A 5 21.79 2.64 -27.69
N ARG A 6 21.15 2.10 -26.65
CA ARG A 6 21.33 0.69 -26.24
C ARG A 6 20.70 -0.24 -27.30
N LYS A 7 21.52 -1.13 -27.85
CA LYS A 7 21.09 -2.20 -28.77
C LYS A 7 20.37 -3.29 -27.99
N SER A 8 19.20 -3.68 -28.49
CA SER A 8 18.45 -4.88 -28.10
C SER A 8 19.21 -6.14 -28.54
N THR A 9 19.51 -7.01 -27.58
CA THR A 9 19.84 -8.41 -27.84
C THR A 9 18.78 -9.28 -27.16
N ARG A 10 17.68 -9.55 -27.86
CA ARG A 10 16.78 -10.67 -27.55
C ARG A 10 17.44 -11.96 -28.07
N LYS A 11 17.83 -12.84 -27.16
CA LYS A 11 17.79 -14.28 -27.41
C LYS A 11 16.49 -14.78 -26.78
N GLY A 12 15.62 -15.42 -27.57
CA GLY A 12 14.55 -16.28 -27.04
C GLY A 12 15.19 -17.40 -26.22
N VAL A 13 14.58 -17.96 -25.18
CA VAL A 13 13.25 -18.59 -24.99
C VAL A 13 13.21 -18.80 -23.44
N ASP A 14 12.15 -18.55 -22.68
CA ASP A 14 10.91 -19.32 -22.58
C ASP A 14 9.72 -18.41 -22.19
N GLU A 15 8.64 -18.54 -22.96
CA GLU A 15 7.29 -18.17 -22.56
C GLU A 15 6.75 -19.26 -21.63
N ASP A 16 6.78 -19.06 -20.31
CA ASP A 16 5.78 -19.61 -19.38
C ASP A 16 6.08 -19.20 -17.94
N SER A 17 5.36 -18.21 -17.43
CA SER A 17 4.99 -18.11 -16.01
C SER A 17 3.88 -17.08 -15.80
N ALA A 18 2.82 -17.15 -16.62
CA ALA A 18 1.54 -16.61 -16.19
C ALA A 18 0.98 -17.57 -15.13
N VAL A 19 0.89 -17.11 -13.88
CA VAL A 19 0.21 -17.88 -12.83
C VAL A 19 -1.28 -17.88 -13.15
N PRO A 20 -1.92 -19.03 -13.42
CA PRO A 20 -3.35 -19.07 -13.72
C PRO A 20 -4.17 -18.72 -12.48
N PHE A 21 -5.34 -18.10 -12.66
CA PHE A 21 -6.32 -17.73 -11.62
C PHE A 21 -6.74 -18.90 -10.68
N LYS A 22 -6.40 -20.16 -10.99
CA LYS A 22 -6.92 -21.38 -10.33
C LYS A 22 -6.14 -21.93 -9.13
N LYS A 23 -5.21 -21.20 -8.49
CA LYS A 23 -4.49 -21.70 -7.29
C LYS A 23 -4.67 -20.81 -6.06
N CYS A 24 -5.90 -20.68 -5.56
CA CYS A 24 -6.17 -20.37 -4.16
C CYS A 24 -7.62 -20.75 -3.82
N VAL A 25 -7.89 -22.05 -3.62
CA VAL A 25 -9.12 -22.50 -2.95
C VAL A 25 -8.76 -23.65 -2.02
N VAL A 26 -8.57 -23.34 -0.75
CA VAL A 26 -8.55 -24.32 0.34
C VAL A 26 -9.99 -24.44 0.85
N ARG A 27 -10.56 -25.64 0.78
CA ARG A 27 -11.91 -25.92 1.33
C ARG A 27 -11.82 -26.06 2.85
N PRO A 28 -12.73 -25.45 3.65
CA PRO A 28 -12.91 -25.83 5.03
C PRO A 28 -13.86 -27.04 5.13
N SER A 29 -13.45 -28.05 5.88
CA SER A 29 -14.28 -29.15 6.37
C SER A 29 -14.95 -28.75 7.69
N GLY A 30 -16.28 -28.95 7.82
CA GLY A 30 -17.06 -28.82 9.06
C GLY A 30 -16.70 -29.91 10.09
N GLU A 31 -17.28 -30.02 11.28
CA GLU A 31 -18.36 -29.37 12.07
C GLU A 31 -18.11 -29.81 13.53
N GLY A 32 -18.64 -29.09 14.54
CA GLY A 32 -18.69 -29.60 15.93
C GLY A 32 -18.96 -28.54 17.02
N GLU A 33 -20.18 -28.59 17.56
CA GLU A 33 -20.84 -27.77 18.61
C GLU A 33 -20.11 -27.79 19.98
N SER A 34 -20.24 -26.86 20.94
CA SER A 34 -21.47 -26.45 21.68
C SER A 34 -21.16 -25.38 22.78
N GLN A 35 -22.12 -24.43 22.96
CA GLN A 35 -22.71 -23.81 24.19
C GLN A 35 -21.88 -23.26 25.38
N ASP A 36 -21.97 -21.94 25.68
CA ASP A 36 -22.88 -21.32 26.71
C ASP A 36 -22.48 -19.87 27.16
N ASP A 37 -23.47 -18.94 27.13
CA ASP A 37 -23.79 -17.77 28.01
C ASP A 37 -22.76 -16.64 28.33
N LEU A 38 -23.01 -15.31 28.36
CA LEU A 38 -24.16 -14.36 28.43
C LEU A 38 -23.64 -12.91 28.08
N PRO A 39 -24.48 -11.85 27.98
CA PRO A 39 -24.29 -10.76 27.00
C PRO A 39 -23.70 -9.46 27.56
N LEU A 40 -22.98 -8.72 26.70
CA LEU A 40 -22.68 -7.29 26.89
C LEU A 40 -23.06 -6.52 25.62
N SER A 41 -24.13 -5.75 25.75
CA SER A 41 -24.66 -4.82 24.76
C SER A 41 -23.69 -3.66 24.51
N GLN A 42 -23.14 -3.57 23.30
CA GLN A 42 -22.69 -2.31 22.69
C GLN A 42 -22.99 -2.34 21.18
N ASP A 43 -24.28 -2.39 20.87
CA ASP A 43 -24.78 -1.92 19.58
C ASP A 43 -24.48 -0.43 19.45
N SER A 44 -23.52 -0.06 18.60
CA SER A 44 -23.48 1.25 17.91
C SER A 44 -22.27 1.46 16.98
N VAL A 45 -21.32 0.51 16.87
CA VAL A 45 -20.14 0.70 15.97
C VAL A 45 -20.15 -0.22 14.75
N ALA A 46 -21.15 -1.11 14.62
CA ALA A 46 -21.18 -2.15 13.59
C ALA A 46 -22.08 -1.86 12.36
N SER A 47 -22.69 -0.68 12.25
CA SER A 47 -23.76 -0.44 11.27
C SER A 47 -23.39 0.43 10.06
N LEU A 48 -22.11 0.75 9.84
CA LEU A 48 -21.69 1.63 8.73
C LEU A 48 -20.79 0.98 7.68
N ASP A 49 -20.47 -0.33 7.81
CA ASP A 49 -19.42 -0.97 6.98
C ASP A 49 -19.85 -2.26 6.25
N ARG A 50 -21.14 -2.64 6.29
CA ARG A 50 -21.63 -3.83 5.53
C ARG A 50 -22.10 -3.51 4.12
N ASP A 51 -22.46 -2.27 3.82
CA ASP A 51 -23.09 -1.93 2.54
C ASP A 51 -22.07 -1.75 1.40
N LEU A 52 -20.82 -1.36 1.68
CA LEU A 52 -19.78 -1.23 0.64
C LEU A 52 -19.23 -2.56 0.11
N LEU A 53 -19.29 -3.63 0.92
CA LEU A 53 -18.95 -5.00 0.50
C LEU A 53 -20.05 -5.68 -0.33
N SER A 54 -21.23 -5.07 -0.44
CA SER A 54 -22.35 -5.57 -1.25
C SER A 54 -22.37 -5.05 -2.69
N ILE A 55 -21.44 -4.15 -3.04
CA ILE A 55 -21.42 -3.54 -4.37
C ILE A 55 -20.70 -4.47 -5.34
N ASP A 56 -21.45 -5.00 -6.30
CA ASP A 56 -20.94 -5.85 -7.36
C ASP A 56 -20.24 -5.00 -8.44
N CYS A 57 -18.91 -5.02 -8.46
CA CYS A 57 -18.07 -4.27 -9.39
C CYS A 57 -18.35 -4.68 -10.85
N LEU A 58 -18.62 -5.98 -11.07
CA LEU A 58 -18.90 -6.52 -12.39
C LEU A 58 -20.28 -6.05 -12.86
N LYS A 59 -21.26 -6.00 -11.96
CA LYS A 59 -22.58 -5.41 -12.25
C LYS A 59 -22.46 -3.92 -12.60
N LEU A 60 -21.70 -3.14 -11.83
CA LEU A 60 -21.46 -1.72 -12.15
C LEU A 60 -20.71 -1.54 -13.47
N LEU A 61 -19.76 -2.42 -13.78
CA LEU A 61 -19.06 -2.42 -15.05
C LEU A 61 -20.03 -2.70 -16.21
N ALA A 62 -20.95 -3.64 -16.02
CA ALA A 62 -22.00 -3.95 -16.98
C ALA A 62 -22.95 -2.76 -17.19
N GLU A 63 -23.42 -2.12 -16.12
CA GLU A 63 -24.29 -0.94 -16.16
C GLU A 63 -23.63 0.27 -16.84
N LYS A 64 -22.29 0.37 -16.78
CA LYS A 64 -21.51 1.41 -17.47
C LYS A 64 -21.19 1.07 -18.94
N GLY A 65 -21.81 0.04 -19.51
CA GLY A 65 -21.72 -0.28 -20.94
C GLY A 65 -20.71 -1.36 -21.30
N PHE A 66 -20.12 -2.04 -20.31
CA PHE A 66 -19.13 -3.11 -20.52
C PHE A 66 -19.65 -4.48 -20.07
N ALA A 67 -20.91 -4.79 -20.37
CA ALA A 67 -21.57 -6.02 -19.93
C ALA A 67 -20.88 -7.29 -20.47
N ASP A 68 -20.36 -7.24 -21.68
CA ASP A 68 -19.58 -8.35 -22.27
C ASP A 68 -18.24 -8.55 -21.53
N VAL A 69 -17.56 -7.46 -21.17
CA VAL A 69 -16.32 -7.53 -20.38
C VAL A 69 -16.60 -8.07 -18.98
N ALA A 70 -17.63 -7.55 -18.32
CA ALA A 70 -18.03 -8.02 -16.99
C ALA A 70 -18.36 -9.51 -16.97
N LYS A 71 -19.06 -10.01 -18.01
CA LYS A 71 -19.39 -11.42 -18.15
C LYS A 71 -18.15 -12.30 -18.31
N VAL A 72 -17.22 -11.90 -19.19
CA VAL A 72 -15.96 -12.64 -19.41
C VAL A 72 -15.13 -12.67 -18.12
N LEU A 73 -15.02 -11.55 -17.42
CA LEU A 73 -14.33 -11.49 -16.14
C LEU A 73 -15.00 -12.37 -15.08
N GLN A 74 -16.34 -12.42 -15.06
CA GLN A 74 -17.09 -13.30 -14.17
C GLN A 74 -16.83 -14.79 -14.46
N GLU A 75 -16.80 -15.17 -15.74
CA GLU A 75 -16.53 -16.54 -16.21
C GLU A 75 -15.11 -17.00 -15.85
N GLU A 76 -14.15 -16.08 -15.87
CA GLU A 76 -12.77 -16.29 -15.39
C GLU A 76 -12.62 -16.29 -13.87
N GLY A 77 -13.71 -16.04 -13.13
CA GLY A 77 -13.73 -16.04 -11.67
C GLY A 77 -13.11 -14.80 -11.03
N VAL A 78 -13.05 -13.67 -11.75
CA VAL A 78 -12.60 -12.40 -11.21
C VAL A 78 -13.61 -11.90 -10.18
N THR A 79 -13.19 -11.72 -8.94
CA THR A 79 -14.02 -11.18 -7.86
C THR A 79 -13.90 -9.66 -7.79
N ASN A 80 -14.78 -9.01 -7.01
CA ASN A 80 -14.67 -7.57 -6.70
C ASN A 80 -13.28 -7.16 -6.17
N GLU A 81 -12.59 -8.08 -5.51
CA GLU A 81 -11.26 -7.87 -4.90
C GLU A 81 -10.12 -8.04 -5.90
N LEU A 82 -10.40 -8.59 -7.09
CA LEU A 82 -9.43 -8.86 -8.15
C LEU A 82 -9.68 -8.01 -9.39
N ILE A 83 -10.82 -7.33 -9.48
CA ILE A 83 -11.23 -6.58 -10.68
C ILE A 83 -10.28 -5.40 -10.96
N ASP A 84 -9.67 -4.79 -9.94
CA ASP A 84 -8.69 -3.70 -10.08
C ASP A 84 -7.35 -4.17 -10.68
N ARG A 85 -7.10 -5.49 -10.71
CA ARG A 85 -5.88 -6.09 -11.28
C ARG A 85 -5.99 -6.42 -12.76
N VAL A 86 -7.18 -6.26 -13.34
CA VAL A 86 -7.45 -6.59 -14.74
C VAL A 86 -6.65 -5.65 -15.64
N THR A 87 -5.71 -6.21 -16.40
CA THR A 87 -4.86 -5.47 -17.34
C THR A 87 -5.39 -5.51 -18.77
N GLU A 88 -4.86 -4.63 -19.62
CA GLU A 88 -5.22 -4.60 -21.06
C GLU A 88 -4.80 -5.88 -21.76
N SER A 89 -3.63 -6.42 -21.39
CA SER A 89 -3.13 -7.67 -21.94
C SER A 89 -4.02 -8.84 -21.55
N GLN A 90 -4.50 -8.91 -20.31
CA GLN A 90 -5.44 -9.95 -19.88
C GLN A 90 -6.75 -9.86 -20.64
N LEU A 91 -7.32 -8.66 -20.80
CA LEU A 91 -8.52 -8.48 -21.61
C LEU A 91 -8.29 -8.85 -23.09
N LYS A 92 -7.07 -8.65 -23.61
CA LYS A 92 -6.70 -9.05 -24.97
C LYS A 92 -6.60 -10.58 -25.09
N ASP A 93 -6.04 -11.25 -24.11
CA ASP A 93 -5.88 -12.71 -24.07
C ASP A 93 -7.25 -13.40 -23.91
N LEU A 94 -8.19 -12.75 -23.23
CA LEU A 94 -9.60 -13.11 -23.16
C LEU A 94 -10.41 -12.71 -24.40
N GLU A 95 -9.71 -12.49 -25.52
CA GLU A 95 -10.26 -12.18 -26.85
C GLU A 95 -11.15 -10.93 -26.96
N ILE A 96 -11.12 -10.02 -25.97
CA ILE A 96 -11.91 -8.78 -26.04
C ILE A 96 -11.30 -7.84 -27.06
N LYS A 97 -11.98 -7.64 -28.20
CA LYS A 97 -11.61 -6.68 -29.25
C LYS A 97 -12.72 -5.62 -29.35
N PRO A 98 -12.42 -4.37 -29.78
CA PRO A 98 -11.13 -3.78 -30.17
C PRO A 98 -10.33 -3.17 -29.00
N LEU A 99 -9.07 -2.76 -29.25
CA LEU A 99 -8.18 -2.11 -28.25
C LEU A 99 -8.85 -0.94 -27.52
N GLY A 100 -9.56 -0.07 -28.25
CA GLY A 100 -10.27 1.07 -27.64
C GLY A 100 -11.22 0.63 -26.54
N LYS A 101 -11.98 -0.44 -26.76
CA LYS A 101 -12.92 -1.00 -25.78
C LYS A 101 -12.22 -1.51 -24.53
N ARG A 102 -11.07 -2.20 -24.67
CA ARG A 102 -10.28 -2.67 -23.52
C ARG A 102 -9.76 -1.51 -22.68
N LEU A 103 -9.27 -0.45 -23.33
CA LEU A 103 -8.77 0.74 -22.63
C LEU A 103 -9.89 1.49 -21.89
N GLU A 104 -11.08 1.61 -22.50
CA GLU A 104 -12.22 2.23 -21.84
C GLU A 104 -12.77 1.38 -20.69
N ALA A 105 -12.79 0.04 -20.85
CA ALA A 105 -13.17 -0.88 -19.79
C ALA A 105 -12.23 -0.76 -18.58
N ILE A 106 -10.91 -0.69 -18.80
CA ILE A 106 -9.93 -0.51 -17.72
C ILE A 106 -10.11 0.82 -17.01
N LYS A 107 -10.30 1.92 -17.76
CA LYS A 107 -10.60 3.22 -17.16
C LYS A 107 -11.89 3.19 -16.32
N CYS A 108 -12.89 2.45 -16.79
CA CYS A 108 -14.16 2.27 -16.10
C CYS A 108 -13.98 1.47 -14.80
N ILE A 109 -13.28 0.33 -14.87
CA ILE A 109 -12.91 -0.50 -13.72
C ILE A 109 -12.16 0.33 -12.70
N GLN A 110 -11.13 1.08 -13.11
CA GLN A 110 -10.36 1.97 -12.23
C GLN A 110 -11.26 2.98 -11.52
N LYS A 111 -12.19 3.61 -12.24
CA LYS A 111 -13.13 4.57 -11.65
C LYS A 111 -14.13 3.92 -10.68
N ILE A 112 -14.58 2.70 -10.98
CA ILE A 112 -15.46 1.92 -10.10
C ILE A 112 -14.70 1.55 -8.82
N THR A 113 -13.49 1.02 -8.95
CA THR A 113 -12.68 0.55 -7.81
C THR A 113 -12.17 1.70 -6.95
N GLU A 114 -11.81 2.84 -7.55
CA GLU A 114 -11.51 4.09 -6.84
C GLU A 114 -12.67 4.54 -5.93
N GLY A 115 -13.92 4.31 -6.35
CA GLY A 115 -15.11 4.65 -5.56
C GLY A 115 -15.50 3.60 -4.51
N LEU A 116 -14.97 2.38 -4.61
CA LEU A 116 -15.35 1.23 -3.77
C LEU A 116 -14.40 0.98 -2.60
N TYR A 117 -13.12 1.20 -2.84
CA TYR A 117 -12.11 1.20 -1.80
C TYR A 117 -12.18 2.55 -1.10
N GLY A 118 -13.20 2.72 -0.25
CA GLY A 118 -13.57 3.99 0.39
C GLY A 118 -12.38 4.67 1.03
N TYR A 119 -11.80 5.64 0.31
CA TYR A 119 -10.74 6.47 0.85
C TYR A 119 -11.27 7.13 2.11
N LYS A 120 -10.47 7.06 3.18
CA LYS A 120 -10.83 7.73 4.42
C LYS A 120 -10.40 9.17 4.34
N ILE A 121 -11.33 10.09 4.50
CA ILE A 121 -11.05 11.52 4.56
C ILE A 121 -10.69 11.88 6.00
N LEU A 122 -9.51 12.46 6.19
CA LEU A 122 -9.09 13.05 7.45
C LEU A 122 -9.02 14.58 7.30
N ASN A 123 -9.38 15.29 8.36
CA ASN A 123 -9.21 16.74 8.41
C ASN A 123 -7.87 17.06 9.09
N ASP A 124 -6.95 17.66 8.34
CA ASP A 124 -5.63 18.08 8.79
C ASP A 124 -5.52 19.61 8.76
N PRO A 125 -5.04 20.26 9.83
CA PRO A 125 -4.97 21.72 9.88
C PRO A 125 -3.93 22.34 8.94
N ILE A 126 -2.99 21.57 8.40
CA ILE A 126 -1.95 22.04 7.47
C ILE A 126 -2.37 21.79 6.01
N HIS A 127 -2.99 20.65 5.75
CA HIS A 127 -3.30 20.17 4.40
C HIS A 127 -4.78 20.20 4.04
N GLY A 128 -5.66 20.55 4.98
CA GLY A 128 -7.11 20.49 4.82
C GLY A 128 -7.62 19.05 4.80
N HIS A 129 -8.53 18.74 3.88
CA HIS A 129 -9.00 17.37 3.71
C HIS A 129 -7.94 16.52 3.00
N ILE A 130 -7.47 15.47 3.66
CA ILE A 130 -6.56 14.49 3.07
C ILE A 130 -7.27 13.16 2.88
N GLU A 131 -7.14 12.59 1.69
CA GLU A 131 -7.67 11.26 1.35
C GLU A 131 -6.59 10.21 1.63
N ILE A 132 -6.94 9.19 2.42
CA ILE A 132 -6.05 8.10 2.78
C ILE A 132 -6.54 6.80 2.16
N HIS A 133 -5.68 6.16 1.38
CA HIS A 133 -5.94 4.87 0.75
C HIS A 133 -6.29 3.80 1.80
N PRO A 134 -7.26 2.89 1.57
CA PRO A 134 -7.67 1.90 2.57
C PRO A 134 -6.54 1.02 3.11
N LEU A 135 -5.59 0.60 2.27
CA LEU A 135 -4.38 -0.09 2.76
C LEU A 135 -3.58 0.75 3.76
N CYS A 136 -3.44 2.06 3.50
CA CYS A 136 -2.80 2.98 4.44
C CYS A 136 -3.62 3.11 5.72
N VAL A 137 -4.95 3.12 5.66
CA VAL A 137 -5.82 3.07 6.85
C VAL A 137 -5.56 1.81 7.67
N ARG A 138 -5.45 0.64 7.03
CA ARG A 138 -5.11 -0.63 7.72
C ARG A 138 -3.75 -0.59 8.40
N ILE A 139 -2.78 0.13 7.85
CA ILE A 139 -1.47 0.37 8.49
C ILE A 139 -1.61 1.34 9.66
N VAL A 140 -2.34 2.44 9.47
CA VAL A 140 -2.59 3.46 10.50
C VAL A 140 -3.27 2.86 11.72
N ASP A 141 -4.24 1.97 11.52
CA ASP A 141 -5.04 1.34 12.58
C ASP A 141 -4.33 0.11 13.21
N THR A 142 -3.00 0.19 13.35
CA THR A 142 -2.19 -0.80 14.07
C THR A 142 -1.54 -0.19 15.32
N PRO A 143 -1.27 -0.98 16.38
CA PRO A 143 -0.56 -0.48 17.56
C PRO A 143 0.80 0.15 17.22
N GLN A 144 1.52 -0.44 16.26
CA GLN A 144 2.85 0.00 15.84
C GLN A 144 2.83 1.41 15.24
N PHE A 145 1.77 1.78 14.52
CA PHE A 145 1.57 3.13 13.98
C PHE A 145 0.91 4.07 15.00
N GLN A 146 -0.15 3.62 15.69
CA GLN A 146 -0.88 4.44 16.68
C GLN A 146 0.04 4.93 17.82
N ARG A 147 1.10 4.20 18.15
CA ARG A 147 2.08 4.66 19.15
C ARG A 147 2.69 6.03 18.83
N LEU A 148 2.75 6.41 17.55
CA LEU A 148 3.30 7.70 17.12
C LEU A 148 2.51 8.89 17.68
N ARG A 149 1.28 8.69 18.16
CA ARG A 149 0.48 9.70 18.88
C ARG A 149 1.11 10.13 20.20
N SER A 150 1.97 9.29 20.76
CA SER A 150 2.63 9.52 22.05
C SER A 150 4.06 10.06 21.91
N ILE A 151 4.52 10.37 20.69
CA ILE A 151 5.89 10.82 20.42
C ILE A 151 5.87 12.23 19.86
N LYS A 152 6.24 13.21 20.70
CA LYS A 152 6.34 14.63 20.32
C LYS A 152 7.30 14.82 19.15
N GLN A 153 6.85 15.51 18.10
CA GLN A 153 7.64 15.76 16.88
C GLN A 153 8.98 16.42 17.21
N LEU A 154 8.93 17.47 18.03
CA LEU A 154 10.07 18.28 18.42
C LEU A 154 10.62 17.94 19.82
N GLY A 155 10.18 16.83 20.43
CA GLY A 155 10.67 16.36 21.72
C GLY A 155 10.65 17.43 22.80
N GLY A 156 11.83 17.79 23.32
CA GLY A 156 11.99 18.75 24.42
C GLY A 156 11.59 20.19 24.08
N VAL A 157 11.47 20.55 22.80
CA VAL A 157 11.05 21.89 22.36
C VAL A 157 9.65 22.23 22.87
N TYR A 158 8.78 21.23 23.08
CA TYR A 158 7.46 21.42 23.67
C TYR A 158 7.50 22.08 25.05
N PHE A 159 8.55 21.87 25.85
CA PHE A 159 8.71 22.51 27.15
C PHE A 159 9.11 23.99 27.07
N VAL A 160 9.48 24.48 25.89
CA VAL A 160 9.82 25.88 25.63
C VAL A 160 8.71 26.57 24.81
N TYR A 161 8.13 25.85 23.84
CA TYR A 161 7.10 26.34 22.95
C TYR A 161 5.83 25.50 23.13
N PRO A 162 4.82 25.97 23.88
CA PRO A 162 3.62 25.18 24.18
C PRO A 162 2.80 24.84 22.92
N GLY A 163 2.92 25.63 21.85
CA GLY A 163 2.32 25.33 20.54
C GLY A 163 2.96 24.13 19.81
N ALA A 164 4.16 23.71 20.20
CA ALA A 164 4.84 22.53 19.63
C ALA A 164 4.31 21.21 20.23
N ALA A 165 2.99 21.10 20.41
CA ALA A 165 2.33 19.96 21.05
C ALA A 165 2.16 18.73 20.14
N HIS A 166 2.37 18.91 18.84
CA HIS A 166 2.16 17.91 17.80
C HIS A 166 3.13 16.73 17.93
N ASN A 167 2.68 15.58 17.45
CA ASN A 167 3.36 14.29 17.50
C ASN A 167 3.73 13.81 16.10
N ARG A 168 4.48 12.71 16.05
CA ARG A 168 4.90 12.05 14.81
C ARG A 168 3.70 11.52 14.01
N PHE A 169 2.59 11.20 14.66
CA PHE A 169 1.41 10.60 14.02
C PHE A 169 0.82 11.47 12.90
N GLU A 170 0.42 12.71 13.21
CA GLU A 170 -0.14 13.65 12.26
C GLU A 170 0.88 14.05 11.18
N HIS A 171 2.15 14.15 11.55
CA HIS A 171 3.23 14.37 10.60
C HIS A 171 3.32 13.22 9.57
N SER A 172 3.33 11.96 10.03
CA SER A 172 3.39 10.79 9.15
C SER A 172 2.18 10.72 8.19
N LEU A 173 0.99 11.10 8.63
CA LEU A 173 -0.19 11.23 7.75
C LEU A 173 0.01 12.31 6.69
N GLY A 174 0.53 13.48 7.07
CA GLY A 174 0.86 14.55 6.14
C GLY A 174 1.91 14.14 5.10
N VAL A 175 2.95 13.41 5.51
CA VAL A 175 3.97 12.89 4.58
C VAL A 175 3.38 11.87 3.62
N CYS A 176 2.53 10.95 4.09
CA CYS A 176 1.79 10.03 3.22
C CYS A 176 0.99 10.77 2.14
N TYR A 177 0.26 11.82 2.54
CA TYR A 177 -0.52 12.64 1.62
C TYR A 177 0.36 13.34 0.58
N LEU A 178 1.40 14.07 1.01
CA LEU A 178 2.28 14.82 0.11
C LEU A 178 3.05 13.89 -0.83
N ALA A 179 3.50 12.73 -0.34
CA ALA A 179 4.17 11.71 -1.16
C ALA A 179 3.24 11.21 -2.28
N GLY A 180 1.97 10.95 -1.96
CA GLY A 180 0.95 10.58 -2.95
C GLY A 180 0.66 11.69 -3.97
N GLN A 181 0.52 12.93 -3.52
CA GLN A 181 0.28 14.10 -4.38
C GLN A 181 1.42 14.32 -5.38
N LEU A 182 2.66 14.25 -4.91
CA LEU A 182 3.84 14.42 -5.76
C LEU A 182 3.90 13.34 -6.85
N THR A 183 3.86 12.06 -6.45
CA THR A 183 3.98 10.93 -7.38
C THR A 183 2.81 10.88 -8.36
N SER A 184 1.59 11.16 -7.90
CA SER A 184 0.42 11.25 -8.77
C SER A 184 0.52 12.40 -9.78
N THR A 185 1.08 13.54 -9.36
CA THR A 185 1.29 14.69 -10.24
C THR A 185 2.33 14.37 -11.32
N LEU A 186 3.45 13.75 -10.95
CA LEU A 186 4.48 13.31 -11.89
C LEU A 186 3.91 12.32 -12.91
N ARG A 187 3.17 11.32 -12.44
CA ARG A 187 2.46 10.35 -13.30
C ARG A 187 1.56 11.03 -14.33
N LYS A 188 0.73 11.98 -13.88
CA LYS A 188 -0.22 12.71 -14.75
C LYS A 188 0.49 13.60 -15.76
N ARG A 189 1.60 14.25 -15.36
CA ARG A 189 2.32 15.22 -16.21
C ARG A 189 3.35 14.58 -17.14
N GLN A 190 3.84 13.40 -16.80
CA GLN A 190 4.87 12.69 -17.57
C GLN A 190 4.49 11.20 -17.70
N PRO A 191 3.48 10.87 -18.54
CA PRO A 191 3.02 9.48 -18.71
C PRO A 191 4.12 8.52 -19.18
N ASP A 192 5.12 9.01 -19.90
CA ASP A 192 6.28 8.24 -20.38
C ASP A 192 7.19 7.72 -19.25
N LEU A 193 7.01 8.19 -18.01
CA LEU A 193 7.69 7.62 -16.84
C LEU A 193 7.06 6.29 -16.38
N GLU A 194 5.90 5.92 -16.93
CA GLU A 194 5.21 4.65 -16.65
C GLU A 194 4.94 4.39 -15.16
N ILE A 195 4.78 5.46 -14.36
CA ILE A 195 4.47 5.35 -12.93
C ILE A 195 3.10 4.71 -12.75
N SER A 196 3.05 3.55 -12.11
CA SER A 196 1.83 2.79 -11.87
C SER A 196 1.04 3.29 -10.65
N ASN A 197 -0.18 2.77 -10.45
CA ASN A 197 -0.92 2.97 -9.20
C ASN A 197 -0.19 2.33 -8.00
N THR A 198 0.42 1.16 -8.22
CA THR A 198 1.23 0.46 -7.22
C THR A 198 2.41 1.31 -6.78
N ASP A 199 3.11 1.98 -7.71
CA ASP A 199 4.22 2.88 -7.38
C ASP A 199 3.77 4.03 -6.49
N VAL A 200 2.63 4.67 -6.82
CA VAL A 200 2.06 5.75 -6.00
C VAL A 200 1.75 5.24 -4.59
N LEU A 201 1.11 4.07 -4.47
CA LEU A 201 0.75 3.49 -3.17
C LEU A 201 2.00 3.10 -2.36
N CYS A 202 3.03 2.53 -3.00
CA CYS A 202 4.31 2.25 -2.35
C CYS A 202 4.97 3.52 -1.82
N VAL A 203 4.96 4.61 -2.60
CA VAL A 203 5.51 5.91 -2.17
C VAL A 203 4.69 6.51 -1.02
N GLN A 204 3.36 6.39 -1.04
CA GLN A 204 2.50 6.78 0.08
C GLN A 204 2.81 5.99 1.34
N ILE A 205 2.92 4.66 1.26
CA ILE A 205 3.26 3.79 2.40
C ILE A 205 4.66 4.08 2.92
N ALA A 206 5.64 4.34 2.04
CA ALA A 206 6.98 4.75 2.46
C ALA A 206 6.94 6.07 3.24
N GLY A 207 6.22 7.08 2.73
CA GLY A 207 6.00 8.35 3.41
C GLY A 207 5.29 8.21 4.76
N LEU A 208 4.24 7.38 4.80
CA LEU A 208 3.51 7.04 6.02
C LEU A 208 4.44 6.42 7.07
N CYS A 209 5.27 5.48 6.65
CA CYS A 209 6.06 4.63 7.55
C CYS A 209 7.47 5.16 7.86
N HIS A 210 7.92 6.26 7.26
CA HIS A 210 9.31 6.71 7.36
C HIS A 210 9.77 6.99 8.80
N ASP A 211 8.83 7.42 9.66
CA ASP A 211 9.07 7.76 11.06
C ASP A 211 8.63 6.68 12.06
N LEU A 212 8.26 5.49 11.58
CA LEU A 212 7.87 4.35 12.42
C LEU A 212 8.93 3.92 13.43
N GLY A 213 10.18 4.37 13.33
CA GLY A 213 11.28 3.96 14.19
C GLY A 213 11.65 4.97 15.27
N HIS A 214 10.97 6.12 15.32
CA HIS A 214 11.26 7.12 16.34
C HIS A 214 10.95 6.60 17.75
N GLY A 215 11.86 6.92 18.69
CA GLY A 215 11.72 6.66 20.11
C GLY A 215 11.26 7.90 20.91
N PRO A 216 11.24 7.82 22.25
CA PRO A 216 10.82 8.92 23.12
C PRO A 216 11.56 10.22 22.83
N LEU A 217 10.82 11.33 22.70
CA LEU A 217 11.36 12.66 22.36
C LEU A 217 12.09 12.72 21.00
N SER A 218 11.65 11.90 20.04
CA SER A 218 12.07 11.92 18.63
C SER A 218 13.60 11.87 18.48
N HIS A 219 14.22 12.94 17.97
CA HIS A 219 15.66 12.97 17.69
C HIS A 219 16.54 12.93 18.93
N MET A 220 15.99 13.20 20.11
CA MET A 220 16.76 13.04 21.35
C MET A 220 17.14 11.58 21.56
N PHE A 221 16.25 10.64 21.19
CA PHE A 221 16.48 9.22 21.43
C PHE A 221 17.64 8.67 20.59
N ASP A 222 17.58 8.82 19.27
CA ASP A 222 18.57 8.26 18.34
C ASP A 222 19.86 9.08 18.27
N LYS A 223 19.80 10.41 18.41
CA LYS A 223 21.00 11.26 18.26
C LYS A 223 21.70 11.62 19.57
N LYS A 224 21.07 11.42 20.73
CA LYS A 224 21.66 11.77 22.04
C LYS A 224 21.68 10.60 23.01
N PHE A 225 20.53 10.00 23.32
CA PHE A 225 20.43 8.93 24.31
C PHE A 225 21.13 7.64 23.86
N LEU A 226 20.78 7.09 22.69
CA LEU A 226 21.35 5.85 22.19
C LEU A 226 22.88 5.92 21.99
N PRO A 227 23.48 7.00 21.47
CA PRO A 227 24.94 7.12 21.39
C PRO A 227 25.64 7.09 22.75
N VAL A 228 24.99 7.55 23.82
CA VAL A 228 25.54 7.50 25.19
C VAL A 228 25.31 6.13 25.82
N ALA A 229 24.09 5.60 25.73
CA ALA A 229 23.72 4.33 26.35
C ALA A 229 24.32 3.10 25.62
N ARG A 230 24.53 3.21 24.31
CA ARG A 230 24.95 2.13 23.41
C ARG A 230 25.98 2.66 22.37
N PRO A 231 27.17 3.12 22.81
CA PRO A 231 28.12 3.84 21.96
C PRO A 231 28.69 3.00 20.79
N LYS A 232 28.66 1.67 20.90
CA LYS A 232 29.13 0.77 19.83
C LYS A 232 28.10 0.59 18.72
N ASP A 233 26.83 0.89 19.00
CA ASP A 233 25.73 0.64 18.06
C ASP A 233 25.40 1.92 17.29
N LYS A 234 25.54 1.86 15.96
CA LYS A 234 25.11 2.95 15.07
C LYS A 234 23.65 2.75 14.68
N ILE A 235 22.76 3.03 15.61
CA ILE A 235 21.31 2.88 15.42
C ILE A 235 20.74 4.18 14.87
N LYS A 236 20.06 4.10 13.73
CA LYS A 236 19.30 5.21 13.15
C LYS A 236 17.80 4.93 13.28
N HIS A 237 16.98 5.98 13.40
CA HIS A 237 15.53 5.78 13.48
C HIS A 237 14.98 5.20 12.18
N GLU A 238 15.58 5.47 11.02
CA GLU A 238 15.21 4.91 9.72
C GLU A 238 15.36 3.37 9.69
N ASP A 239 16.45 2.84 10.26
CA ASP A 239 16.65 1.39 10.40
C ASP A 239 15.61 0.76 11.34
N LEU A 240 15.22 1.49 12.39
CA LEU A 240 14.16 1.08 13.30
C LEU A 240 12.78 1.18 12.62
N SER A 241 12.53 2.15 11.75
CA SER A 241 11.29 2.31 10.98
C SER A 241 11.06 1.11 10.09
N VAL A 242 12.12 0.67 9.41
CA VAL A 242 12.16 -0.57 8.64
C VAL A 242 11.78 -1.79 9.48
N LYS A 243 12.39 -1.95 10.67
CA LYS A 243 12.13 -3.10 11.54
C LYS A 243 10.70 -3.07 12.08
N MET A 244 10.23 -1.88 12.44
CA MET A 244 8.88 -1.67 12.93
C MET A 244 7.85 -1.90 11.82
N PHE A 245 8.15 -1.55 10.57
CA PHE A 245 7.29 -1.86 9.42
C PHE A 245 7.16 -3.38 9.21
N ASP A 246 8.27 -4.12 9.21
CA ASP A 246 8.24 -5.59 9.09
C ASP A 246 7.47 -6.22 10.27
N HIS A 247 7.63 -5.70 11.49
CA HIS A 247 6.87 -6.11 12.67
C HIS A 247 5.38 -5.78 12.57
N LEU A 248 5.03 -4.57 12.11
CA LEU A 248 3.66 -4.12 11.89
C LEU A 248 2.94 -5.05 10.92
N VAL A 249 3.56 -5.33 9.76
CA VAL A 249 2.95 -6.18 8.73
C VAL A 249 2.73 -7.60 9.25
N SER A 250 3.73 -8.19 9.92
CA SER A 250 3.66 -9.56 10.42
C SER A 250 2.70 -9.71 11.60
N SER A 251 2.73 -8.83 12.59
CA SER A 251 1.91 -8.94 13.81
C SER A 251 0.43 -8.66 13.59
N ASN A 252 0.08 -7.96 12.51
CA ASN A 252 -1.31 -7.62 12.18
C ASN A 252 -1.83 -8.41 10.96
N ASN A 253 -1.11 -9.44 10.52
CA ASN A 253 -1.46 -10.29 9.37
C ASN A 253 -1.79 -9.49 8.09
N LEU A 254 -1.06 -8.40 7.83
CA LEU A 254 -1.37 -7.50 6.71
C LEU A 254 -0.85 -8.01 5.36
N LEU A 255 -0.12 -9.13 5.29
CA LEU A 255 0.38 -9.63 4.01
C LEU A 255 -0.74 -9.84 2.99
N GLY A 256 -1.87 -10.44 3.41
CA GLY A 256 -3.04 -10.60 2.56
C GLY A 256 -3.68 -9.26 2.12
N GLU A 257 -3.59 -8.22 2.96
CA GLU A 257 -4.06 -6.89 2.60
C GLU A 257 -3.16 -6.23 1.55
N PHE A 258 -1.83 -6.36 1.67
CA PHE A 258 -0.92 -5.89 0.63
C PHE A 258 -1.17 -6.61 -0.70
N GLU A 259 -1.32 -7.94 -0.63
CA GLU A 259 -1.62 -8.76 -1.79
C GLU A 259 -2.97 -8.39 -2.41
N LYS A 260 -3.99 -8.03 -1.61
CA LYS A 260 -5.31 -7.55 -2.08
C LYS A 260 -5.17 -6.38 -3.05
N TYR A 261 -4.28 -5.44 -2.76
CA TYR A 261 -4.01 -4.27 -3.62
C TYR A 261 -2.86 -4.47 -4.61
N GLY A 262 -2.44 -5.73 -4.85
CA GLY A 262 -1.44 -6.07 -5.86
C GLY A 262 0.02 -5.79 -5.46
N LEU A 263 0.31 -5.54 -4.17
CA LEU A 263 1.67 -5.31 -3.70
C LEU A 263 2.38 -6.63 -3.42
N THR A 264 3.54 -6.80 -4.05
CA THR A 264 4.41 -7.97 -3.94
C THR A 264 5.47 -7.82 -2.84
N GLU A 265 6.33 -8.83 -2.67
CA GLU A 265 7.52 -8.72 -1.83
C GLU A 265 8.52 -7.68 -2.35
N GLN A 266 8.62 -7.51 -3.67
CA GLN A 266 9.48 -6.51 -4.28
C GLN A 266 9.01 -5.10 -3.90
N ASP A 267 7.69 -4.86 -3.91
CA ASP A 267 7.09 -3.59 -3.49
C ASP A 267 7.34 -3.28 -2.01
N ARG A 268 7.22 -4.29 -1.14
CA ARG A 268 7.59 -4.14 0.29
C ARG A 268 9.08 -3.85 0.47
N THR A 269 9.94 -4.40 -0.39
CA THR A 269 11.36 -4.08 -0.40
C THR A 269 11.59 -2.65 -0.87
N PHE A 270 10.90 -2.21 -1.92
CA PHE A 270 10.95 -0.85 -2.43
C PHE A 270 10.51 0.19 -1.39
N ILE A 271 9.41 -0.05 -0.67
CA ILE A 271 8.97 0.79 0.47
C ILE A 271 10.10 0.93 1.49
N LYS A 272 10.72 -0.18 1.85
CA LYS A 272 11.80 -0.23 2.85
C LYS A 272 13.07 0.49 2.40
N GLU A 273 13.39 0.45 1.10
CA GLU A 273 14.53 1.16 0.52
C GLU A 273 14.30 2.67 0.43
N GLN A 274 13.05 3.12 0.23
CA GLN A 274 12.72 4.55 0.29
C GLN A 274 12.92 5.14 1.70
N ILE A 275 12.73 4.33 2.75
CA ILE A 275 12.87 4.76 4.15
C ILE A 275 14.34 4.81 4.59
N ALA A 276 15.09 3.72 4.40
CA ALA A 276 16.44 3.57 4.96
C ALA A 276 17.57 3.64 3.92
N GLY A 277 17.22 3.77 2.64
CA GLY A 277 18.14 3.66 1.50
C GLY A 277 18.39 2.22 1.06
N PRO A 278 19.20 2.03 -0.01
CA PRO A 278 19.48 0.71 -0.58
C PRO A 278 20.14 -0.22 0.44
N ARG A 279 19.60 -1.42 0.62
CA ARG A 279 20.21 -2.43 1.50
C ARG A 279 21.34 -3.15 0.78
N LYS A 280 22.48 -3.31 1.46
CA LYS A 280 23.72 -3.91 0.92
C LYS A 280 23.57 -5.34 0.38
N HIS A 281 22.44 -6.00 0.62
CA HIS A 281 22.19 -7.38 0.20
C HIS A 281 22.00 -7.55 -1.32
N ILE A 282 21.75 -6.47 -2.07
CA ILE A 282 21.58 -6.52 -3.54
C ILE A 282 22.92 -6.29 -4.28
N GLN A 283 23.90 -5.60 -3.67
CA GLN A 283 25.19 -5.35 -4.33
C GLN A 283 26.06 -6.60 -4.48
N LYS A 284 25.90 -7.62 -3.64
CA LYS A 284 26.71 -8.84 -3.73
C LYS A 284 26.39 -9.69 -4.97
N LYS A 285 25.14 -9.72 -5.43
CA LYS A 285 24.75 -10.52 -6.62
C LYS A 285 25.24 -9.93 -7.96
N ILE A 286 25.64 -8.66 -7.99
CA ILE A 286 26.12 -8.01 -9.22
C ILE A 286 27.65 -8.11 -9.36
N VAL A 287 28.38 -8.25 -8.26
CA VAL A 287 29.86 -8.30 -8.28
C VAL A 287 30.38 -9.73 -8.43
N ASP A 288 29.66 -10.74 -7.95
CA ASP A 288 30.09 -12.15 -8.01
C ASP A 288 29.67 -12.87 -9.31
N GLY A 289 29.22 -12.11 -10.33
CA GLY A 289 28.81 -12.60 -11.65
C GLY A 289 29.75 -12.18 -12.79
N LYS A 290 31.05 -12.13 -12.54
CA LYS A 290 32.12 -12.00 -13.54
C LYS A 290 33.19 -13.05 -13.35
#